data_AF-A0A284VNJ9-F1
#
_entry.id   AF-A0A284VNJ9-F1
#
_cell.length_a   1.000
_cell.length_b   1.000
_cell.length_c   1.000
_cell.angle_alpha   90.00
_cell.angle_beta   90.00
_cell.angle_gamma   90.00
#
_symmetry.space_group_name_H-M   'P 1'
#
loop_
_entity.id
_entity.type
_entity.pdbx_description
1 polymer ?
#
loop_
_entity_poly.entity_id
_entity_poly.type
_entity_poly.pdbx_seq_one_letter_code
_entity_poly.pdbx_strand_id
1 'polypeptide(L)'
;MVKIEIDIKQEIWDFLNKKGDPALVVKQIIESAWEMSDRKMIIGILTNCHTGKDSVVNLEYHIKPSTSDSSRKIFTIIGGPTGYESFYIDEWCIENFPRSGWLACAGTIGKWDKLFIDAADMRKAFLEAGLIQ
;
A
#
# COMPACT_ATOMS: atom_id res chain seq x y z
N MET A 1 4.12 -27.00 5.28
CA MET A 1 3.30 -27.05 4.05
C MET A 1 1.85 -26.85 4.50
N VAL A 2 1.26 -25.69 4.21
CA VAL A 2 -0.13 -25.40 4.61
C VAL A 2 -1.06 -25.98 3.54
N LYS A 3 -2.02 -26.83 3.93
CA LYS A 3 -3.11 -27.26 3.04
C LYS A 3 -4.27 -26.26 3.21
N ILE A 4 -4.75 -25.71 2.10
CA ILE A 4 -5.93 -24.86 2.06
C ILE A 4 -7.01 -25.62 1.28
N GLU A 5 -8.12 -25.92 1.93
CA GLU A 5 -9.32 -26.42 1.26
C GLU A 5 -10.22 -25.23 0.89
N ILE A 6 -10.58 -25.13 -0.39
CA ILE A 6 -11.47 -24.08 -0.91
C ILE A 6 -12.69 -24.77 -1.48
N ASP A 7 -13.87 -24.43 -0.94
CA ASP A 7 -15.14 -24.92 -1.45
C ASP A 7 -15.61 -24.02 -2.62
N ILE A 8 -15.55 -24.56 -3.84
CA ILE A 8 -15.91 -23.83 -5.06
C ILE A 8 -17.29 -24.28 -5.51
N LYS A 9 -18.24 -23.35 -5.62
CA LYS A 9 -19.58 -23.64 -6.15
C LYS A 9 -19.50 -24.28 -7.54
N GLN A 10 -20.34 -25.28 -7.81
CA GLN A 10 -20.37 -26.03 -9.08
C GLN A 10 -20.46 -25.12 -10.32
N GLU A 11 -21.24 -24.04 -10.26
CA GLU A 11 -21.38 -23.09 -11.37
C GLU A 11 -20.06 -22.39 -11.72
N ILE A 12 -19.22 -22.12 -10.73
CA ILE A 12 -17.89 -21.54 -10.90
C ILE A 12 -16.95 -22.61 -11.50
N TRP A 13 -17.04 -23.85 -11.03
CA TRP A 13 -16.27 -24.97 -11.57
C TRP A 13 -16.56 -25.20 -13.06
N ASP A 14 -17.84 -25.17 -13.45
CA ASP A 14 -18.27 -25.35 -14.84
C ASP A 14 -17.81 -24.19 -15.74
N PHE A 15 -17.77 -22.96 -15.20
CA PHE A 15 -17.20 -21.80 -15.89
C PHE A 15 -15.69 -21.95 -16.11
N LEU A 16 -14.96 -22.40 -15.09
CA LEU A 16 -13.50 -22.59 -15.16
C LEU A 16 -13.11 -23.66 -16.19
N ASN A 17 -13.85 -24.78 -16.25
CA ASN A 17 -13.66 -25.83 -17.26
C ASN A 17 -13.81 -25.33 -18.71
N LYS A 18 -14.66 -24.32 -18.95
CA LYS A 18 -14.82 -23.70 -20.28
C LYS A 18 -13.65 -22.79 -20.66
N LYS A 19 -12.81 -22.39 -19.71
CA LYS A 19 -11.71 -21.43 -19.89
C LYS A 19 -10.33 -22.10 -20.02
N GLY A 20 -10.23 -23.40 -19.78
CA GLY A 20 -8.98 -24.16 -19.83
C GLY A 20 -8.91 -25.19 -18.70
N ASP A 21 -7.69 -25.55 -18.29
CA ASP A 21 -7.47 -26.42 -17.12
C ASP A 21 -7.91 -25.69 -15.82
N PRO A 22 -8.99 -26.12 -15.15
CA PRO A 22 -9.50 -25.47 -13.95
C PRO A 22 -8.47 -25.39 -12.83
N ALA A 23 -7.59 -26.39 -12.71
CA ALA A 23 -6.58 -26.42 -11.66
C ALA A 23 -5.56 -25.30 -11.85
N LEU A 24 -5.18 -25.02 -13.10
CA LEU A 24 -4.28 -23.91 -13.43
C LEU A 24 -4.94 -22.56 -13.18
N VAL A 25 -6.21 -22.39 -13.55
CA VAL A 25 -6.94 -21.12 -13.33
C VAL A 25 -7.16 -20.86 -11.84
N VAL A 26 -7.54 -21.89 -11.07
CA VAL A 26 -7.68 -21.78 -9.61
C VAL A 26 -6.34 -21.44 -8.96
N LYS A 27 -5.24 -22.07 -9.39
CA LYS A 27 -3.90 -21.74 -8.90
C LYS A 27 -3.55 -20.27 -9.16
N GLN A 28 -3.79 -19.76 -10.36
CA GLN A 28 -3.55 -18.34 -10.69
C GLN A 28 -4.39 -17.38 -9.87
N ILE A 29 -5.67 -17.71 -9.62
CA ILE A 29 -6.57 -16.90 -8.77
C ILE A 29 -6.07 -16.89 -7.33
N ILE A 30 -5.69 -18.06 -6.80
CA ILE A 30 -5.13 -18.18 -5.46
C ILE A 30 -3.83 -17.37 -5.37
N GLU A 31 -2.88 -17.58 -6.29
CA GLU A 31 -1.61 -16.83 -6.32
C GLU A 31 -1.86 -15.31 -6.38
N SER A 32 -2.78 -14.85 -7.24
CA SER A 32 -3.16 -13.43 -7.32
C SER A 32 -3.81 -12.93 -6.04
N ALA A 33 -4.69 -13.72 -5.41
CA ALA A 33 -5.36 -13.36 -4.17
C ALA A 33 -4.39 -13.30 -2.98
N TRP A 34 -3.40 -14.20 -2.94
CA TRP A 34 -2.31 -14.18 -1.96
C TRP A 34 -1.38 -12.98 -2.18
N GLU A 35 -1.01 -12.68 -3.42
CA GLU A 35 -0.25 -11.48 -3.76
C GLU A 35 -1.02 -10.20 -3.41
N MET A 36 -2.34 -10.21 -3.49
CA MET A 36 -3.20 -9.11 -3.05
C MET A 36 -3.37 -9.05 -1.53
N SER A 37 -3.37 -10.18 -0.81
CA SER A 37 -3.50 -10.19 0.65
C SER A 37 -2.26 -9.66 1.37
N ASP A 38 -1.10 -9.73 0.73
CA ASP A 38 0.16 -9.20 1.28
C ASP A 38 0.35 -7.70 1.01
N ARG A 39 -0.53 -7.09 0.19
CA ARG A 39 -0.47 -5.64 -0.05
C ARG A 39 -0.92 -4.89 1.18
N LYS A 40 0.01 -4.13 1.76
CA LYS A 40 -0.31 -3.22 2.85
C LYS A 40 -0.88 -1.94 2.29
N MET A 41 -2.04 -1.55 2.81
CA MET A 41 -2.79 -0.37 2.37
C MET A 41 -2.77 0.71 3.45
N ILE A 42 -2.67 1.96 3.02
CA ILE A 42 -2.70 3.15 3.87
C ILE A 42 -3.64 4.19 3.26
N ILE A 43 -4.36 4.93 4.11
CA ILE A 43 -5.27 5.98 3.65
C ILE A 43 -4.50 7.30 3.52
N GLY A 44 -4.70 8.00 2.40
CA GLY A 44 -4.16 9.33 2.17
C GLY A 44 -5.25 10.34 1.81
N ILE A 45 -4.94 11.62 2.02
CA ILE A 45 -5.72 12.76 1.58
C ILE A 45 -4.96 13.43 0.42
N LEU A 46 -5.53 13.31 -0.78
CA LEU A 46 -5.05 13.97 -1.98
C LEU A 46 -5.82 15.29 -2.17
N THR A 47 -5.11 16.41 -2.08
CA THR A 47 -5.67 17.73 -2.39
C THR A 47 -5.28 18.11 -3.81
N ASN A 48 -6.29 18.30 -4.65
CA ASN A 48 -6.11 18.87 -5.98
C ASN A 48 -5.72 20.34 -5.85
N CYS A 49 -4.47 20.70 -6.15
CA CYS A 49 -3.94 22.05 -5.91
C CYS A 49 -4.38 23.08 -6.95
N HIS A 50 -5.08 22.64 -8.01
CA HIS A 50 -5.71 23.55 -8.96
C HIS A 50 -7.08 24.01 -8.48
N THR A 51 -7.85 23.10 -7.87
CA THR A 51 -9.25 23.35 -7.44
C THR A 51 -9.42 23.52 -5.93
N GLY A 52 -8.42 23.14 -5.14
CA GLY A 52 -8.47 23.10 -3.68
C GLY A 52 -9.31 21.94 -3.12
N LYS A 53 -9.79 21.01 -3.96
CA LYS A 53 -10.66 19.91 -3.52
C LYS A 53 -9.86 18.75 -2.94
N ASP A 54 -10.28 18.26 -1.79
CA ASP A 54 -9.74 17.06 -1.16
C ASP A 54 -10.46 15.79 -1.62
N SER A 55 -9.71 14.70 -1.66
CA SER A 55 -10.20 13.34 -1.89
C SER A 55 -9.45 12.35 -1.01
N VAL A 56 -10.18 11.37 -0.48
CA VAL A 56 -9.60 10.24 0.25
C VAL A 56 -9.19 9.17 -0.76
N VAL A 57 -7.95 8.69 -0.64
CA VAL A 57 -7.38 7.67 -1.54
C VAL A 57 -6.83 6.49 -0.73
N ASN A 58 -7.00 5.28 -1.25
CA ASN A 58 -6.37 4.08 -0.71
C ASN A 58 -5.07 3.84 -1.48
N LEU A 59 -3.96 3.82 -0.77
CA LEU A 59 -2.63 3.75 -1.34
C LEU A 59 -1.95 2.46 -0.89
N GLU A 60 -1.21 1.83 -1.81
CA GLU A 60 -0.35 0.70 -1.45
C GLU A 60 0.96 1.26 -0.87
N TYR A 61 1.46 0.65 0.21
CA TYR A 61 2.75 1.04 0.79
C TYR A 61 3.63 -0.15 1.13
N HIS A 62 4.94 0.02 0.98
CA HIS A 62 5.96 -0.95 1.39
C HIS A 62 6.95 -0.29 2.36
N ILE A 63 7.41 -1.04 3.36
CA ILE A 63 8.58 -0.68 4.16
C ILE A 63 9.64 -1.75 3.94
N LYS A 64 10.76 -1.39 3.31
CA LYS A 64 11.82 -2.32 2.92
C LYS A 64 13.20 -1.77 3.31
N PRO A 65 14.22 -2.61 3.57
CA PRO A 65 15.59 -2.15 3.68
C PRO A 65 16.01 -1.37 2.42
N SER A 66 16.82 -0.33 2.57
CA SER A 66 17.38 0.39 1.41
C SER A 66 18.34 -0.51 0.65
N THR A 67 18.28 -0.45 -0.68
CA THR A 67 19.19 -1.16 -1.58
C THR A 67 20.61 -0.57 -1.54
N SER A 68 20.74 0.72 -1.22
CA SER A 68 22.04 1.41 -1.11
C SER A 68 22.64 1.33 0.29
N ASP A 69 21.83 1.09 1.33
CA ASP A 69 22.26 1.03 2.72
C ASP A 69 21.32 0.15 3.55
N SER A 70 21.68 -1.11 3.75
CA SER A 70 20.86 -2.08 4.47
C SER A 70 20.55 -1.72 5.93
N SER A 71 21.27 -0.75 6.52
CA SER A 71 20.99 -0.27 7.88
C SER A 71 19.76 0.65 7.94
N ARG A 72 19.35 1.20 6.80
CA ARG A 72 18.19 2.10 6.68
C ARG A 72 17.01 1.37 6.09
N LYS A 73 15.80 1.79 6.47
CA LYS A 73 14.55 1.38 5.84
C LYS A 73 14.00 2.52 4.99
N ILE A 74 13.31 2.19 3.91
CA ILE A 74 12.60 3.11 3.04
C ILE A 74 11.11 2.83 3.20
N PHE A 75 10.33 3.87 3.43
CA PHE A 75 8.89 3.85 3.29
C PHE A 75 8.55 4.28 1.87
N THR A 76 7.77 3.47 1.17
CA THR A 76 7.38 3.67 -0.23
C THR A 76 5.87 3.66 -0.35
N ILE A 77 5.32 4.57 -1.13
CA ILE A 77 3.93 4.60 -1.56
C ILE A 77 3.83 4.46 -3.07
N ILE A 78 2.78 3.76 -3.49
CA ILE A 78 2.38 3.60 -4.88
C ILE A 78 0.96 4.16 -5.04
N GLY A 79 0.80 5.04 -6.04
CA GLY A 79 -0.50 5.61 -6.40
C GLY A 79 -0.76 7.04 -5.91
N GLY A 80 0.24 7.74 -5.38
CA GLY A 80 0.11 9.16 -5.06
C GLY A 80 0.25 10.10 -6.28
N PRO A 81 0.39 11.43 -6.06
CA PRO A 81 0.40 12.44 -7.12
C PRO A 81 1.43 12.20 -8.23
N THR A 82 2.60 11.64 -7.89
CA THR A 82 3.67 11.35 -8.86
C THR A 82 3.67 9.89 -9.29
N GLY A 83 2.69 9.11 -8.84
CA GLY A 83 2.59 7.66 -8.98
C GLY A 83 3.46 6.88 -7.99
N TYR A 84 4.48 7.52 -7.43
CA TYR A 84 5.43 6.94 -6.48
C TYR A 84 5.99 8.01 -5.54
N GLU A 85 5.92 7.77 -4.23
CA GLU A 85 6.42 8.66 -3.19
C GLU A 85 7.22 7.85 -2.17
N SER A 86 8.30 8.41 -1.63
CA SER A 86 9.11 7.68 -0.64
C SER A 86 9.90 8.59 0.28
N PHE A 87 10.29 8.05 1.43
CA PHE A 87 11.26 8.66 2.34
C PHE A 87 12.08 7.59 3.06
N TYR A 88 13.29 7.96 3.49
CA TYR A 88 14.08 7.12 4.37
C TYR A 88 13.56 7.24 5.81
N ILE A 89 13.40 6.11 6.49
CA ILE A 89 13.00 6.06 7.88
C ILE A 89 14.26 6.20 8.74
N ASP A 90 14.30 7.27 9.53
CA ASP A 90 15.28 7.49 10.59
C ASP A 90 14.58 7.68 11.95
N GLU A 91 15.35 7.92 13.01
CA GLU A 91 14.82 8.12 14.37
C GLU A 91 13.81 9.28 14.44
N TRP A 92 14.09 10.39 13.74
CA TRP A 92 13.18 11.53 13.71
C TRP A 92 11.83 11.15 13.07
N CYS A 93 11.83 10.40 11.97
CA CYS A 93 10.59 9.89 11.38
C CYS A 93 9.80 8.99 12.34
N ILE A 94 10.49 8.09 13.05
CA ILE A 94 9.89 7.15 14.01
C ILE A 94 9.20 7.90 15.15
N GLU A 95 9.80 8.99 15.63
CA GLU A 95 9.25 9.78 16.74
C GLU A 95 8.10 10.70 16.29
N ASN A 96 8.18 11.27 15.09
CA ASN A 96 7.31 12.37 14.68
C ASN A 96 6.12 11.93 13.81
N PHE A 97 6.33 11.09 12.79
CA PHE A 97 5.26 10.77 11.83
C PHE A 97 4.05 10.03 12.44
N PRO A 98 4.20 9.13 13.43
CA PRO A 98 3.06 8.57 14.16
C PRO A 98 2.24 9.60 14.96
N ARG A 99 2.72 10.84 15.10
CA ARG A 99 2.06 11.94 15.84
C ARG A 99 1.58 13.06 14.92
N SER A 100 2.33 13.36 13.85
CA SER A 100 2.05 14.47 12.94
C SER A 100 1.49 14.06 11.58
N GLY A 101 1.56 12.77 11.24
CA GLY A 101 1.38 12.31 9.87
C GLY A 101 2.59 12.62 8.99
N TRP A 102 2.46 12.33 7.71
CA TRP A 102 3.49 12.56 6.70
C TRP A 102 2.92 13.30 5.49
N LEU A 103 3.64 14.32 5.04
CA LEU A 103 3.34 15.09 3.84
C LEU A 103 4.30 14.66 2.73
N ALA A 104 3.83 13.81 1.82
CA ALA A 104 4.65 13.29 0.73
C ALA A 104 5.03 14.38 -0.29
N CYS A 105 4.12 15.32 -0.50
CA CYS A 105 4.36 16.53 -1.29
C CYS A 105 3.50 17.64 -0.70
N ALA A 106 4.06 18.83 -0.51
CA ALA A 106 3.29 20.01 -0.08
C ALA A 106 2.36 20.56 -1.17
N GLY A 107 2.52 20.07 -2.41
CA GLY A 107 1.84 20.57 -3.58
C GLY A 107 2.35 21.93 -4.04
N THR A 108 1.84 22.40 -5.17
CA THR A 108 2.07 23.73 -5.72
C THR A 108 0.78 24.18 -6.38
N ILE A 109 0.24 25.33 -5.96
CA ILE A 109 -1.04 25.84 -6.45
C ILE A 109 -1.03 25.93 -7.98
N GLY A 110 -2.03 25.30 -8.60
CA GLY A 110 -2.17 25.23 -10.07
C GLY A 110 -1.18 24.33 -10.80
N LYS A 111 -0.33 23.56 -10.10
CA LYS A 111 0.68 22.69 -10.74
C LYS A 111 0.72 21.26 -10.19
N TRP A 112 0.97 21.10 -8.89
CA TRP A 112 1.24 19.80 -8.28
C TRP A 112 0.29 19.55 -7.12
N ASP A 113 -0.38 18.41 -7.15
CA ASP A 113 -1.28 18.01 -6.07
C ASP A 113 -0.50 17.65 -4.79
N LYS A 114 -1.16 17.85 -3.66
CA LYS A 114 -0.61 17.60 -2.32
C LYS A 114 -1.11 16.23 -1.85
N LEU A 115 -0.22 15.42 -1.27
CA LEU A 115 -0.59 14.17 -0.62
C LEU A 115 -0.16 14.19 0.84
N PHE A 116 -1.13 13.97 1.72
CA PHE A 116 -0.94 13.87 3.16
C PHE A 116 -1.47 12.55 3.67
N ILE A 117 -0.75 11.93 4.60
CA ILE A 117 -1.18 10.74 5.35
C ILE A 117 -1.26 11.15 6.80
N ASP A 118 -2.38 10.85 7.44
CA ASP A 118 -2.59 11.26 8.81
C ASP A 118 -1.70 10.48 9.81
N ALA A 119 -1.65 10.98 11.04
CA ALA A 119 -0.85 10.40 12.10
C ALA A 119 -1.32 8.97 12.49
N ALA A 120 -2.62 8.70 12.43
CA ALA A 120 -3.18 7.41 12.82
C ALA A 120 -2.79 6.31 11.80
N ASP A 121 -2.88 6.61 10.52
CA ASP A 121 -2.46 5.74 9.42
C ASP A 121 -0.94 5.52 9.43
N MET A 122 -0.14 6.57 9.63
CA MET A 122 1.31 6.45 9.80
C MET A 122 1.68 5.58 11.01
N ARG A 123 1.00 5.79 12.15
CA ARG A 123 1.21 4.99 13.37
C ARG A 123 0.90 3.51 13.12
N LYS A 124 -0.21 3.21 12.45
CA LYS A 124 -0.58 1.84 12.08
C LYS A 124 0.52 1.21 11.22
N ALA A 125 0.97 1.90 10.18
CA ALA A 125 2.01 1.38 9.29
C ALA A 125 3.34 1.10 10.02
N PHE A 126 3.70 1.96 10.99
CA PHE A 126 4.93 1.81 11.78
C PHE A 126 4.83 0.69 12.82
N LEU A 127 3.66 0.49 13.44
CA LEU A 127 3.38 -0.65 14.33
C LEU A 127 3.49 -1.97 13.56
N GLU A 128 2.85 -2.06 12.39
CA GLU A 128 2.88 -3.27 11.54
C GLU A 128 4.28 -3.61 11.02
N ALA A 129 5.19 -2.64 10.99
CA ALA A 129 6.58 -2.82 10.61
C ALA A 129 7.53 -3.05 11.80
N GLY A 130 7.00 -3.07 13.04
CA GLY A 130 7.77 -3.23 14.26
C GLY A 130 8.76 -2.09 14.52
N LEU A 131 8.44 -0.88 14.05
CA LEU A 131 9.28 0.31 14.24
C LEU A 131 8.98 1.04 15.55
N ILE A 132 7.77 0.85 16.08
CA ILE A 132 7.29 1.39 17.33
C ILE A 132 6.50 0.31 18.09
N GLN A 133 6.24 0.54 19.38
CA GLN A 133 5.50 -0.36 20.27
C GLN A 133 4.20 0.28 20.74
#